data_AF-A0A4R8T4Z5-F1
#
_entry.id   AF-A0A4R8T4Z5-F1
#
_cell.length_a   1.000
_cell.length_b   1.000
_cell.length_c   1.000
_cell.angle_alpha   90.00
_cell.angle_beta   90.00
_cell.angle_gamma   90.00
#
_symmetry.space_group_name_H-M   'P 1'
#
loop_
_entity.id
_entity.type
_entity.pdbx_description
1 polymer ?
#
loop_
_entity_poly.entity_id
_entity_poly.type
_entity_poly.pdbx_seq_one_letter_code
_entity_poly.pdbx_strand_id
1 'polypeptide(L)'
;MLPTLARRIAATASRRFGVFSNPYRTKKVWPPDFTNLSYQSQLRFEKKYKRRLALVYARPRWDKAIKLLQLVTVVGFIGWVFLFSEFEFWGQQYRPSEEIRKHCRNVFGTIDAEKRYERRKDAPEPGSADPPK
;
A
#
# COMPACT_ATOMS: atom_id res chain seq x y z
N MET A 1 5.85 16.09 10.15
CA MET A 1 4.56 15.80 10.84
C MET A 1 4.31 16.70 12.06
N LEU A 2 5.34 17.14 12.79
CA LEU A 2 5.23 18.06 13.94
C LEU A 2 4.73 19.50 13.63
N PRO A 3 5.11 20.19 12.54
CA PRO A 3 4.70 21.57 12.33
C PRO A 3 3.20 21.72 12.07
N THR A 4 2.56 20.71 11.48
CA THR A 4 1.10 20.64 11.33
C THR A 4 0.37 20.41 12.64
N LEU A 5 1.01 19.76 13.61
CA LEU A 5 0.46 19.50 14.94
C LEU A 5 0.47 20.78 15.77
N ALA A 6 1.61 21.48 15.82
CA ALA A 6 1.74 22.78 16.47
C ALA A 6 0.75 23.82 15.90
N ARG A 7 0.63 23.89 14.56
CA ARG A 7 -0.33 24.79 13.89
C ARG A 7 -1.79 24.46 14.23
N ARG A 8 -2.13 23.17 14.38
CA ARG A 8 -3.50 22.73 14.74
C ARG A 8 -3.83 23.03 16.20
N ILE A 9 -2.88 22.82 17.11
CA ILE A 9 -3.03 23.14 18.54
C ILE A 9 -3.20 24.66 18.72
N ALA A 10 -2.40 25.45 18.01
CA ALA A 10 -2.55 26.92 17.99
C ALA A 10 -3.90 27.37 17.41
N ALA A 11 -4.42 26.70 16.37
CA ALA A 11 -5.72 27.02 15.78
C ALA A 11 -6.92 26.63 16.67
N THR A 12 -6.78 25.61 17.52
CA THR A 12 -7.80 25.31 18.54
C THR A 12 -7.80 26.32 19.68
N ALA A 13 -6.64 26.87 20.04
CA ALA A 13 -6.51 27.91 21.07
C ALA A 13 -7.13 29.26 20.67
N SER A 14 -7.41 29.49 19.37
CA SER A 14 -7.98 30.75 18.88
C SER A 14 -9.52 30.81 18.86
N ARG A 15 -10.25 29.78 19.31
CA ARG A 15 -11.71 29.90 19.51
C ARG A 15 -12.02 30.58 20.85
N ARG A 16 -11.72 31.88 20.92
CA ARG A 16 -12.06 32.72 22.07
C ARG A 16 -13.51 33.20 22.08
N PHE A 17 -14.19 33.13 20.93
CA PHE A 17 -15.55 33.64 20.75
C PHE A 17 -16.50 32.52 20.33
N GLY A 18 -17.55 32.33 21.12
CA GLY A 18 -18.69 31.46 20.80
C GLY A 18 -19.79 32.23 20.06
N VAL A 19 -20.83 31.53 19.62
CA VAL A 19 -21.96 32.12 18.88
C VAL A 19 -22.60 33.28 19.65
N PHE A 20 -22.67 33.17 20.98
CA PHE A 20 -23.31 34.17 21.85
C PHE A 20 -22.34 35.16 22.51
N SER A 21 -21.02 34.89 22.50
CA SER A 21 -20.01 35.73 23.16
C SER A 21 -19.16 36.55 22.19
N ASN A 22 -19.47 36.49 20.88
CA ASN A 22 -18.72 37.22 19.87
C ASN A 22 -19.11 38.72 19.83
N PRO A 23 -18.17 39.66 20.05
CA PRO A 23 -18.45 41.09 19.93
C PRO A 23 -18.85 41.51 18.50
N TYR A 24 -18.43 40.74 17.49
CA TYR A 24 -18.78 41.00 16.10
C TYR A 24 -19.98 40.15 15.67
N ARG A 25 -21.17 40.75 15.60
CA ARG A 25 -22.38 40.06 15.13
C ARG A 25 -22.36 39.87 13.61
N THR A 26 -22.79 38.71 13.15
CA THR A 26 -22.91 38.41 11.72
C THR A 26 -24.08 39.19 11.11
N LYS A 27 -23.81 39.98 10.05
CA LYS A 27 -24.85 40.74 9.33
C LYS A 27 -25.92 39.85 8.67
N LYS A 28 -25.58 38.59 8.38
CA LYS A 28 -26.50 37.61 7.79
C LYS A 28 -26.83 36.56 8.84
N VAL A 29 -28.12 36.32 9.03
CA VAL A 29 -28.62 35.24 9.90
C VAL A 29 -28.35 33.91 9.23
N TRP A 30 -27.87 32.94 10.01
CA TRP A 30 -27.68 31.55 9.60
C TRP A 30 -28.59 30.68 10.47
N PRO A 31 -29.30 29.67 9.92
CA PRO A 31 -29.40 29.26 8.52
C PRO A 31 -30.26 30.23 7.67
N PRO A 32 -30.07 30.27 6.34
CA PRO A 32 -30.95 30.99 5.44
C PRO A 32 -32.28 30.24 5.27
N ASP A 33 -33.37 30.98 5.12
CA ASP A 33 -34.68 30.40 4.84
C ASP A 33 -34.72 29.85 3.41
N PHE A 34 -34.65 28.52 3.26
CA PHE A 34 -34.58 27.87 1.95
C PHE A 34 -35.83 28.09 1.09
N THR A 35 -36.99 28.32 1.70
CA THR A 35 -38.27 28.56 1.01
C THR A 35 -38.28 29.87 0.23
N ASN A 36 -37.56 30.89 0.70
CA ASN A 36 -37.51 32.22 0.08
C ASN A 36 -36.39 32.35 -0.97
N LEU A 37 -35.57 31.32 -1.15
CA LEU A 37 -34.43 31.32 -2.06
C LEU A 37 -34.81 30.83 -3.46
N SER A 38 -34.19 31.42 -4.49
CA SER A 38 -34.34 30.92 -5.86
C SER A 38 -33.83 29.49 -5.99
N TYR A 39 -34.46 28.67 -6.84
CA TYR A 39 -34.09 27.26 -7.00
C TYR A 39 -32.60 27.06 -7.35
N GLN A 40 -32.03 27.93 -8.19
CA GLN A 40 -30.60 27.88 -8.51
C GLN A 40 -29.71 28.07 -7.28
N SER A 41 -30.10 28.94 -6.36
CA SER A 41 -29.36 29.17 -5.12
C SER A 41 -29.49 27.99 -4.17
N GLN A 42 -30.67 27.39 -4.05
CA GLN A 42 -30.89 26.16 -3.27
C GLN A 42 -29.98 25.02 -3.77
N LEU A 43 -29.93 24.78 -5.09
CA LEU A 43 -29.05 23.77 -5.68
C LEU A 43 -27.56 24.02 -5.37
N ARG A 44 -27.12 25.28 -5.35
CA ARG A 44 -25.74 25.62 -4.96
C ARG A 44 -25.46 25.27 -3.51
N PHE A 45 -26.40 25.52 -2.61
CA PHE A 45 -26.27 25.15 -1.20
C PHE A 45 -26.28 23.64 -1.01
N GLU A 46 -27.15 22.91 -1.71
CA GLU A 46 -27.20 21.45 -1.66
C GLU A 46 -25.89 20.82 -2.13
N LYS A 47 -25.35 21.27 -3.28
CA LYS A 47 -24.04 20.83 -3.77
C LYS A 47 -22.93 21.13 -2.76
N LYS A 48 -22.93 22.32 -2.15
CA LYS A 48 -21.96 22.69 -1.12
C LYS A 48 -22.09 21.83 0.14
N TYR A 49 -23.31 21.51 0.55
CA TYR A 49 -23.60 20.64 1.69
C TYR A 49 -23.09 19.21 1.43
N LYS A 50 -23.44 18.61 0.30
CA LYS A 50 -22.97 17.28 -0.12
C LYS A 50 -21.44 17.19 -0.16
N ARG A 51 -20.77 18.21 -0.70
CA ARG A 51 -19.28 18.29 -0.67
C ARG A 51 -18.72 18.32 0.74
N ARG A 52 -19.33 19.11 1.64
CA ARG A 52 -18.90 19.18 3.04
C ARG A 52 -19.13 17.86 3.77
N LEU A 53 -20.27 17.21 3.55
CA LEU A 53 -20.52 15.87 4.08
C LEU A 53 -19.48 14.87 3.59
N ALA A 54 -19.19 14.85 2.28
CA ALA A 54 -18.15 13.98 1.73
C ALA A 54 -16.79 14.22 2.41
N LEU A 55 -16.43 15.47 2.72
CA LEU A 55 -15.20 15.80 3.46
C LEU A 55 -15.26 15.39 4.94
N VAL A 56 -16.42 15.47 5.59
CA VAL A 56 -16.61 15.04 7.00
C VAL A 56 -16.50 13.52 7.11
N TYR A 57 -17.08 12.81 6.16
CA TYR A 57 -17.06 11.35 6.11
C TYR A 57 -15.79 10.78 5.49
N ALA A 58 -14.99 11.58 4.77
CA ALA A 58 -13.69 11.15 4.28
C ALA A 58 -12.79 10.73 5.46
N ARG A 59 -12.39 9.46 5.51
CA ARG A 59 -11.48 8.90 6.52
C ARG A 59 -10.17 8.43 5.88
N PRO A 60 -9.33 9.37 5.38
CA PRO A 60 -8.15 9.02 4.58
C PRO A 60 -7.10 8.19 5.34
N ARG A 61 -7.08 8.23 6.67
CA ARG A 61 -6.17 7.39 7.47
C ARG A 61 -6.68 5.96 7.59
N TRP A 62 -7.99 5.79 7.70
CA TRP A 62 -8.64 4.48 7.75
C TRP A 62 -8.54 3.77 6.40
N ASP A 63 -8.82 4.49 5.32
CA ASP A 63 -8.68 3.95 3.96
C ASP A 63 -7.24 3.50 3.66
N LYS A 64 -6.25 4.27 4.14
CA LYS A 64 -4.84 3.88 4.05
C LYS A 64 -4.54 2.61 4.85
N ALA A 65 -5.08 2.49 6.06
CA ALA A 65 -4.90 1.31 6.90
C ALA A 65 -5.50 0.05 6.23
N ILE A 66 -6.71 0.16 5.68
CA ILE A 66 -7.34 -0.95 4.95
C ILE A 66 -6.51 -1.34 3.72
N LYS A 67 -6.02 -0.35 2.95
CA LYS A 67 -5.18 -0.63 1.78
C LYS A 67 -3.86 -1.32 2.15
N LEU A 68 -3.24 -0.92 3.26
CA LEU A 68 -2.05 -1.59 3.77
C LEU A 68 -2.36 -3.02 4.23
N LEU A 69 -3.47 -3.22 4.95
CA LEU A 69 -3.92 -4.55 5.35
C LEU A 69 -4.15 -5.43 4.13
N GLN A 70 -4.87 -4.92 3.11
CA GLN A 70 -5.11 -5.62 1.86
C GLN A 70 -3.80 -6.00 1.16
N LEU A 71 -2.83 -5.09 1.11
CA LEU A 71 -1.51 -5.37 0.54
C LEU A 71 -0.80 -6.49 1.30
N VAL A 72 -0.75 -6.41 2.64
CA VAL A 72 -0.13 -7.43 3.49
C VAL A 72 -0.81 -8.78 3.29
N THR A 73 -2.14 -8.82 3.21
CA THR A 73 -2.90 -10.06 2.98
C THR A 73 -2.59 -10.64 1.61
N VAL A 74 -2.58 -9.84 0.54
CA VAL A 74 -2.28 -10.31 -0.82
C VAL A 74 -0.84 -10.80 -0.93
N VAL A 75 0.13 -10.05 -0.42
CA VAL A 75 1.55 -10.44 -0.43
C VAL A 75 1.77 -11.70 0.42
N GLY A 76 1.15 -11.78 1.59
CA GLY A 76 1.21 -12.96 2.45
C GLY A 76 0.61 -14.19 1.79
N PHE A 77 -0.53 -14.05 1.13
CA PHE A 77 -1.15 -15.13 0.36
C PHE A 77 -0.27 -15.60 -0.80
N ILE A 78 0.28 -14.66 -1.59
CA ILE A 78 1.19 -14.99 -2.69
C ILE A 78 2.44 -15.69 -2.15
N GLY A 79 3.04 -15.19 -1.08
CA GLY A 79 4.21 -15.82 -0.45
C GLY A 79 3.91 -17.22 0.08
N TRP A 80 2.74 -17.41 0.70
CA TRP A 80 2.29 -18.71 1.17
C TRP A 80 2.08 -19.69 0.02
N VAL A 81 1.35 -19.29 -1.02
CA VAL A 81 1.18 -20.09 -2.24
C VAL A 81 2.57 -20.44 -2.78
N PHE A 82 3.42 -19.46 -3.04
CA PHE A 82 4.74 -19.70 -3.63
C PHE A 82 5.63 -20.67 -2.82
N LEU A 83 5.56 -20.62 -1.48
CA LEU A 83 6.36 -21.49 -0.61
C LEU A 83 5.80 -22.90 -0.46
N PHE A 84 4.47 -23.05 -0.40
CA PHE A 84 3.82 -24.30 -0.01
C PHE A 84 2.97 -24.95 -1.09
N SER A 85 2.70 -24.29 -2.22
CA SER A 85 1.98 -24.89 -3.33
C SER A 85 2.88 -25.84 -4.10
N GLU A 86 2.45 -27.08 -4.23
CA GLU A 86 2.97 -28.03 -5.21
C GLU A 86 2.10 -27.89 -6.45
N PHE A 87 2.60 -27.17 -7.45
CA PHE A 87 1.87 -27.03 -8.70
C PHE A 87 2.23 -28.20 -9.60
N GLU A 88 1.24 -28.91 -10.12
CA GLU A 88 1.47 -29.91 -11.15
C GLU A 88 1.06 -29.33 -12.49
N PHE A 89 2.06 -28.95 -13.29
CA PHE A 89 1.83 -28.48 -14.65
C PHE A 89 2.31 -29.57 -15.61
N TRP A 90 1.40 -30.07 -16.46
CA TRP A 90 1.70 -31.06 -17.50
C TRP A 90 2.35 -32.36 -16.98
N GLY A 91 1.89 -32.85 -15.82
CA GLY A 91 2.38 -34.09 -15.21
C GLY A 91 3.79 -33.99 -14.60
N GLN A 92 4.36 -32.79 -14.51
CA GLN A 92 5.57 -32.54 -13.74
C GLN A 92 5.22 -31.80 -12.44
N GLN A 93 5.65 -32.38 -11.31
CA GLN A 93 5.54 -31.72 -10.01
C GLN A 93 6.53 -30.56 -9.95
N TYR A 94 6.00 -29.35 -9.85
CA TYR A 94 6.76 -28.12 -9.78
C TYR A 94 6.62 -27.50 -8.38
N ARG A 95 7.76 -27.40 -7.69
CA ARG A 95 7.88 -26.70 -6.40
C ARG A 95 8.62 -25.38 -6.62
N PRO A 96 7.93 -24.22 -6.64
CA PRO A 96 8.55 -22.93 -6.93
C PRO A 96 9.71 -22.57 -5.99
N SER A 97 9.65 -23.04 -4.73
CA SER A 97 10.69 -22.83 -3.72
C SER A 97 12.02 -23.54 -4.03
N GLU A 98 11.97 -24.67 -4.75
CA GLU A 98 13.17 -25.43 -5.12
C GLU A 98 13.97 -24.72 -6.20
N GLU A 99 13.29 -24.07 -7.16
CA GLU A 99 13.96 -23.27 -8.19
C GLU A 99 14.64 -22.03 -7.64
N ILE A 100 14.02 -21.32 -6.69
CA ILE A 100 14.68 -20.19 -6.02
C ILE A 100 15.92 -20.68 -5.26
N ARG A 101 15.83 -21.83 -4.57
CA ARG A 101 16.99 -22.38 -3.86
C ARG A 101 18.11 -22.76 -4.82
N LYS A 102 17.78 -23.32 -5.99
CA LYS A 102 18.73 -23.65 -7.05
C LYS A 102 19.35 -22.39 -7.65
N HIS A 103 18.54 -21.37 -7.92
CA HIS A 103 19.00 -20.09 -8.46
C HIS A 103 19.90 -19.35 -7.45
N CYS A 104 19.49 -19.23 -6.18
CA CYS A 104 20.32 -18.65 -5.13
C CYS A 104 21.63 -19.44 -4.96
N ARG A 105 21.61 -20.77 -4.92
CA ARG A 105 22.85 -21.57 -4.85
C ARG A 105 23.75 -21.35 -6.06
N ASN A 106 23.19 -21.20 -7.25
CA ASN A 106 23.96 -20.93 -8.46
C ASN A 106 24.58 -19.53 -8.42
N VAL A 107 23.81 -18.51 -8.03
CA VAL A 107 24.28 -17.11 -7.96
C VAL A 107 25.30 -16.93 -6.82
N PHE A 108 25.07 -17.52 -5.65
CA PHE A 108 26.04 -17.45 -4.55
C PHE A 108 27.24 -18.38 -4.79
N GLY A 109 27.06 -19.51 -5.47
CA GLY A 109 28.15 -20.42 -5.84
C GLY A 109 29.10 -19.86 -6.89
N THR A 110 28.65 -18.95 -7.76
CA THR A 110 29.54 -18.24 -8.71
C THR A 110 30.31 -17.09 -8.05
N ILE A 111 29.85 -16.59 -6.90
CA ILE A 111 30.49 -15.51 -6.13
C ILE A 111 31.49 -16.06 -5.11
N ASP A 112 31.26 -17.28 -4.61
CA ASP A 112 32.13 -17.95 -3.64
C ASP A 112 33.50 -18.31 -4.24
N ALA A 113 34.57 -17.68 -3.72
CA ALA A 113 35.91 -17.76 -4.28
C ALA A 113 36.50 -19.18 -4.22
N GLU A 114 36.14 -19.95 -3.20
CA GLU A 114 36.60 -21.34 -3.02
C GLU A 114 35.93 -22.31 -4.00
N LYS A 115 34.68 -22.05 -4.38
CA LYS A 115 33.92 -22.91 -5.30
C LYS A 115 34.19 -22.66 -6.77
N ARG A 116 34.89 -21.57 -7.09
CA ARG A 116 35.22 -21.19 -8.47
C ARG A 116 36.08 -22.23 -9.20
N TYR A 117 36.82 -23.02 -8.44
CA TYR A 117 37.70 -24.08 -8.95
C TYR A 117 37.18 -25.48 -8.63
N GLU A 118 35.99 -25.61 -8.04
CA GLU A 118 35.36 -26.91 -7.86
C GLU A 118 34.94 -27.48 -9.21
N ARG A 119 35.39 -28.71 -9.49
CA ARG A 119 35.01 -29.46 -10.68
C ARG A 119 33.50 -29.64 -10.70
N ARG A 120 32.83 -29.30 -11.82
CA ARG A 120 31.40 -29.58 -11.99
C ARG A 120 31.16 -31.07 -11.73
N LYS A 121 30.20 -31.40 -10.87
CA LYS A 121 29.85 -32.80 -10.57
C LYS A 121 29.45 -33.62 -11.80
N ASP A 122 29.02 -32.93 -12.86
CA ASP A 122 28.60 -33.54 -14.12
C ASP A 122 29.76 -33.68 -15.15
N ALA A 123 31.00 -33.29 -14.79
CA ALA A 123 32.14 -33.36 -15.70
C ALA A 123 32.74 -34.79 -15.72
N PRO A 124 33.04 -35.36 -16.91
CA PRO A 124 33.63 -36.69 -17.02
C PRO A 124 34.97 -36.76 -16.28
N GLU A 125 35.25 -37.88 -15.59
CA GLU A 125 36.50 -38.13 -14.85
C GLU A 125 37.74 -37.85 -15.73
N PRO A 126 38.79 -37.20 -15.21
CA PRO A 126 39.97 -36.89 -16.01
C PRO A 126 40.72 -38.19 -16.28
N GLY A 127 40.48 -38.77 -17.47
CA GLY A 127 41.11 -40.02 -17.90
C GLY A 127 40.18 -41.00 -18.61
N SER A 128 38.86 -40.78 -18.64
CA SER A 128 37.92 -41.66 -19.34
C SER A 128 37.63 -41.23 -20.79
N ALA A 129 38.49 -40.40 -21.39
CA ALA A 129 38.38 -40.08 -22.80
C ALA A 129 38.86 -41.28 -23.61
N ASP A 130 37.92 -42.08 -24.12
CA ASP A 130 38.23 -43.10 -25.11
C ASP A 130 38.94 -42.43 -26.31
N PRO A 131 40.08 -42.97 -26.78
CA PRO A 131 40.79 -42.37 -27.90
C PRO A 131 39.90 -42.39 -29.16
N PRO A 132 40.04 -41.38 -30.03
CA PRO A 132 39.20 -41.27 -31.22
C PRO A 132 39.36 -42.51 -32.11
N LYS A 133 38.21 -43.05 -32.54
CA LYS A 133 38.11 -44.13 -33.54
C LYS A 133 38.44 -43.64 -34.94
#